data_AF-A0A9P4NZP2-F1
#
_entry.id   AF-A0A9P4NZP2-F1
#
_cell.length_a   1.000
_cell.length_b   1.000
_cell.length_c   1.000
_cell.angle_alpha   90.00
_cell.angle_beta   90.00
_cell.angle_gamma   90.00
#
_symmetry.space_group_name_H-M   'P 1'
#
loop_
_entity.id
_entity.type
_entity.pdbx_description
1 polymer ?
#
loop_
_entity_poly.entity_id
_entity_poly.type
_entity_poly.pdbx_seq_one_letter_code
_entity_poly.pdbx_strand_id
1 'polypeptide(L)'
;MSNNESNAVQELTASLSKLYESGLYSDLTISCGDDTYKAHKAIVCPRSEFFSRACREGRWKEGEEGHVVLYRDDPDTARADADLVKWMMHYLYHLDYLEMDLTERPTDVREPAPKLSWGRPPQMPPTFSGPAFPGPPTLQYPGSQDPGPSDRPEHNPRESVDPARNPLVHSRMYAIADFYEIPGLKQLAQKKFQQAASRHWNSPEFVEAIHVAYTSTVSNDKGLRQICKDVLLQHMMLLNKPEIEGILREVPDLAFDMLKGLWLRDGARNDYLPPPSPTQPLSEVWRTLR
;
A
#
# COMPACT_ATOMS: atom_id res chain seq x y z
N MET A 1 -22.65 -23.52 -19.86
CA MET A 1 -22.57 -23.45 -18.38
C MET A 1 -21.70 -22.29 -17.92
N SER A 2 -20.53 -22.05 -18.54
CA SER A 2 -19.63 -20.91 -18.24
C SER A 2 -20.26 -19.51 -18.31
N ASN A 3 -21.15 -19.23 -19.27
CA ASN A 3 -21.72 -17.89 -19.42
C ASN A 3 -22.72 -17.50 -18.32
N ASN A 4 -23.38 -18.48 -17.69
CA ASN A 4 -24.37 -18.22 -16.64
C ASN A 4 -23.70 -17.97 -15.29
N GLU A 5 -22.62 -18.70 -14.99
CA GLU A 5 -21.80 -18.47 -13.79
C GLU A 5 -21.13 -17.10 -13.83
N SER A 6 -20.64 -16.67 -15.00
CA SER A 6 -20.05 -15.34 -15.16
C SER A 6 -21.05 -14.21 -14.89
N ASN A 7 -22.32 -14.37 -15.28
CA ASN A 7 -23.35 -13.35 -15.06
C ASN A 7 -23.76 -13.28 -13.57
N ALA A 8 -23.95 -14.43 -12.92
CA ALA A 8 -24.31 -14.49 -11.51
C ALA A 8 -23.21 -13.89 -10.60
N VAL A 9 -21.94 -14.17 -10.91
CA VAL A 9 -20.81 -13.58 -10.18
C VAL A 9 -20.75 -12.07 -10.40
N GLN A 10 -20.99 -11.59 -11.63
CA GLN A 10 -21.04 -10.16 -11.94
C GLN A 10 -22.14 -9.44 -11.16
N GLU A 11 -23.36 -9.99 -11.14
CA GLU A 11 -24.49 -9.44 -10.37
C GLU A 11 -24.15 -9.35 -8.88
N LEU A 12 -23.57 -10.40 -8.30
CA LEU A 12 -23.12 -10.40 -6.91
C LEU A 12 -22.05 -9.31 -6.66
N THR A 13 -21.00 -9.25 -7.49
CA THR A 13 -19.95 -8.23 -7.34
C THR A 13 -20.48 -6.81 -7.48
N ALA A 14 -21.44 -6.58 -8.39
CA ALA A 14 -22.08 -5.28 -8.55
C ALA A 14 -22.91 -4.89 -7.32
N SER A 15 -23.59 -5.85 -6.68
CA SER A 15 -24.31 -5.59 -5.43
C SER A 15 -23.37 -5.26 -4.27
N LEU A 16 -22.21 -5.93 -4.17
CA LEU A 16 -21.20 -5.63 -3.16
C LEU A 16 -20.56 -4.25 -3.37
N SER A 17 -20.28 -3.88 -4.62
CA SER A 17 -19.79 -2.55 -4.99
C SER A 17 -20.77 -1.45 -4.54
N LYS A 18 -22.07 -1.62 -4.80
CA LYS A 18 -23.12 -0.68 -4.31
C LYS A 18 -23.16 -0.55 -2.79
N LEU A 19 -22.95 -1.64 -2.05
CA LEU A 19 -22.88 -1.60 -0.58
C LEU A 19 -21.67 -0.77 -0.10
N TYR A 20 -20.52 -0.91 -0.77
CA TYR A 20 -19.34 -0.12 -0.46
C TYR A 20 -19.56 1.37 -0.70
N GLU A 21 -20.11 1.74 -1.86
CA GLU A 21 -20.34 3.14 -2.25
C GLU A 21 -21.41 3.82 -1.39
N SER A 22 -22.52 3.13 -1.14
CA SER A 22 -23.67 3.72 -0.44
C SER A 22 -23.55 3.68 1.08
N GLY A 23 -22.81 2.70 1.63
CA GLY A 23 -22.77 2.42 3.07
C GLY A 23 -24.12 1.97 3.67
N LEU A 24 -25.14 1.69 2.85
CA LEU A 24 -26.44 1.25 3.34
C LEU A 24 -26.32 -0.09 4.04
N TYR A 25 -27.01 -0.24 5.18
CA TYR A 25 -26.98 -1.44 6.03
C TYR A 25 -25.63 -1.68 6.75
N SER A 26 -24.73 -0.70 6.78
CA SER A 26 -23.48 -0.80 7.54
C SER A 26 -23.75 -0.93 9.03
N ASP A 27 -23.13 -1.91 9.67
CA ASP A 27 -23.16 -2.21 11.10
C ASP A 27 -21.76 -2.13 11.74
N LEU A 28 -20.78 -1.66 10.97
CA LEU A 28 -19.38 -1.47 11.37
C LEU A 28 -18.86 -0.14 10.81
N THR A 29 -18.12 0.61 11.63
CA THR A 29 -17.36 1.78 11.19
C THR A 29 -15.87 1.52 11.41
N ILE A 30 -15.07 1.57 10.35
CA ILE A 30 -13.60 1.41 10.42
C ILE A 30 -12.96 2.77 10.18
N SER A 31 -12.05 3.21 11.05
CA SER A 31 -11.31 4.47 10.88
C SER A 31 -9.81 4.23 10.72
N CYS A 32 -9.15 5.03 9.89
CA CYS A 32 -7.70 5.05 9.74
C CYS A 32 -7.22 6.49 9.54
N GLY A 33 -6.70 7.10 10.61
CA GLY A 33 -6.40 8.54 10.59
C GLY A 33 -7.69 9.34 10.35
N ASP A 34 -7.69 10.14 9.28
CA ASP A 34 -8.84 10.98 8.90
C ASP A 34 -9.90 10.23 8.07
N ASP A 35 -9.55 9.06 7.52
CA ASP A 35 -10.46 8.28 6.68
C ASP A 35 -11.41 7.42 7.53
N THR A 36 -12.69 7.44 7.17
CA THR A 36 -13.73 6.64 7.84
C THR A 36 -14.53 5.85 6.82
N TYR A 37 -14.67 4.55 7.05
CA TYR A 37 -15.32 3.59 6.17
C TYR A 37 -16.57 3.01 6.85
N LYS A 38 -17.71 3.10 6.16
CA LYS A 38 -18.93 2.37 6.52
C LYS A 38 -18.85 0.97 5.96
N ALA A 39 -18.83 -0.03 6.83
CA ALA A 39 -18.56 -1.42 6.49
C ALA A 39 -19.63 -2.36 7.06
N HIS A 40 -19.62 -3.60 6.57
CA HIS A 40 -20.59 -4.62 6.92
C HIS A 40 -19.87 -5.79 7.59
N LYS A 41 -20.19 -6.11 8.85
CA LYS A 41 -19.60 -7.22 9.59
C LYS A 41 -19.76 -8.53 8.80
N ALA A 42 -20.91 -8.74 8.16
CA ALA A 42 -21.21 -9.90 7.33
C ALA A 42 -20.30 -10.06 6.10
N ILE A 43 -19.66 -8.99 5.62
CA ILE A 43 -18.73 -9.03 4.48
C ILE A 43 -17.28 -9.08 4.99
N VAL A 44 -16.94 -8.24 5.97
CA VAL A 44 -15.57 -8.04 6.42
C VAL A 44 -15.10 -9.20 7.31
N CYS A 45 -15.91 -9.65 8.28
CA CYS A 45 -15.50 -10.66 9.26
C CYS A 45 -15.22 -12.04 8.62
N PRO A 46 -16.04 -12.56 7.69
CA PRO A 46 -15.72 -13.85 7.05
C PRO A 46 -14.46 -13.84 6.18
N ARG A 47 -13.98 -12.64 5.82
CA ARG A 47 -12.82 -12.45 4.93
C ARG A 47 -11.54 -12.11 5.68
N SER A 48 -11.63 -11.82 6.97
CA SER A 48 -10.52 -11.40 7.82
C SER A 48 -10.69 -11.95 9.23
N GLU A 49 -9.78 -12.83 9.64
CA GLU A 49 -9.81 -13.39 10.99
C GLU A 49 -9.47 -12.32 12.05
N PHE A 50 -8.70 -11.28 11.68
CA PHE A 50 -8.53 -10.07 12.48
C PHE A 50 -9.88 -9.40 12.77
N PHE A 51 -10.64 -9.03 11.72
CA PHE A 51 -11.92 -8.33 11.90
C PHE A 51 -12.98 -9.23 12.55
N SER A 52 -12.98 -10.53 12.27
CA SER A 52 -13.82 -11.52 12.96
C SER A 52 -13.59 -11.49 14.47
N ARG A 53 -12.33 -11.44 14.91
CA ARG A 53 -11.98 -11.33 16.33
C ARG A 53 -12.30 -9.96 16.90
N ALA A 54 -12.00 -8.88 16.18
CA ALA A 54 -12.23 -7.50 16.63
C ALA A 54 -13.73 -7.18 16.77
N CYS A 55 -14.58 -7.70 15.88
CA CYS A 55 -16.02 -7.45 15.88
C CYS A 55 -16.81 -8.41 16.79
N ARG A 56 -16.15 -9.34 17.49
CA ARG A 56 -16.82 -10.32 18.35
C ARG A 56 -17.26 -9.69 19.66
N GLU A 57 -18.57 -9.68 19.88
CA GLU A 57 -19.20 -9.13 21.08
C GLU A 57 -18.67 -9.77 22.38
N GLY A 58 -18.58 -8.96 23.44
CA GLY A 58 -18.18 -9.39 24.79
C GLY A 58 -16.70 -9.74 24.96
N ARG A 59 -15.87 -9.57 23.91
CA ARG A 59 -14.41 -9.79 23.98
C ARG A 59 -13.61 -8.49 23.91
N TRP A 60 -14.09 -7.52 23.14
CA TRP A 60 -13.41 -6.25 22.86
C TRP A 60 -14.44 -5.11 22.76
N LYS A 61 -14.03 -3.88 23.09
CA LYS A 61 -14.93 -2.71 23.06
C LYS A 61 -15.40 -2.40 21.63
N GLU A 62 -14.55 -2.68 20.67
CA GLU A 62 -14.75 -2.50 19.24
C GLU A 62 -15.95 -3.29 18.72
N GLY A 63 -16.15 -4.51 19.24
CA GLY A 63 -17.29 -5.36 18.89
C GLY A 63 -18.62 -4.82 19.42
N GLU A 64 -18.61 -4.20 20.60
CA GLU A 64 -19.78 -3.59 21.25
C GLU A 64 -20.12 -2.23 20.64
N GLU A 65 -19.12 -1.40 20.35
CA GLU A 65 -19.28 -0.07 19.76
C GLU A 65 -19.54 -0.13 18.25
N GLY A 66 -19.20 -1.24 17.59
CA GLY A 66 -19.23 -1.34 16.14
C GLY A 66 -18.22 -0.39 15.48
N HIS A 67 -17.12 -0.10 16.17
CA HIS A 67 -16.09 0.81 15.72
C HIS A 67 -14.70 0.19 15.86
N VAL A 68 -13.94 0.12 14.77
CA VAL A 68 -12.57 -0.39 14.75
C VAL A 68 -11.63 0.70 14.26
N VAL A 69 -10.64 1.04 15.07
CA VAL A 69 -9.60 2.01 14.71
C VAL A 69 -8.35 1.25 14.25
N LEU A 70 -7.90 1.54 13.03
CA LEU A 70 -6.67 0.99 12.48
C LEU A 70 -5.49 1.90 12.86
N TYR A 71 -4.51 1.35 13.58
CA TYR A 71 -3.34 2.09 14.06
C TYR A 71 -2.36 2.44 12.94
N ARG A 72 -1.59 3.49 13.18
CA ARG A 72 -0.61 4.08 12.26
C ARG A 72 0.65 4.37 13.08
N ASP A 73 1.64 3.49 12.99
CA ASP A 73 2.81 3.53 13.89
C ASP A 73 3.88 4.55 13.46
N ASP A 74 3.78 5.14 12.26
CA ASP A 74 4.78 6.08 11.74
C ASP A 74 4.14 7.20 10.89
N PRO A 75 4.39 8.50 11.19
CA PRO A 75 3.84 9.64 10.45
C PRO A 75 4.36 9.83 9.01
N ASP A 76 5.52 9.28 8.63
CA ASP A 76 6.01 9.33 7.24
C ASP A 76 5.46 8.15 6.41
N THR A 77 5.34 6.97 7.03
CA THR A 77 4.71 5.78 6.40
C THR A 77 3.18 5.89 6.36
N ALA A 78 2.61 6.66 7.30
CA ALA A 78 1.20 7.00 7.46
C ALA A 78 0.39 7.27 6.18
N ARG A 79 0.93 8.07 5.25
CA ARG A 79 0.22 8.43 4.01
C ARG A 79 0.17 7.24 3.05
N ALA A 80 1.29 6.55 2.89
CA ALA A 80 1.34 5.33 2.09
C ALA A 80 0.45 4.23 2.71
N ASP A 81 0.40 4.16 4.04
CA ASP A 81 -0.47 3.25 4.78
C ASP A 81 -1.96 3.58 4.61
N ALA A 82 -2.32 4.85 4.45
CA ALA A 82 -3.70 5.27 4.17
C ALA A 82 -4.20 4.73 2.83
N ASP A 83 -3.39 4.87 1.77
CA ASP A 83 -3.72 4.34 0.45
C ASP A 83 -3.85 2.81 0.48
N LEU A 84 -2.96 2.13 1.20
CA LEU A 84 -3.01 0.67 1.36
C LEU A 84 -4.27 0.23 2.12
N VAL A 85 -4.68 0.95 3.18
CA VAL A 85 -5.93 0.68 3.89
C VAL A 85 -7.13 0.92 2.98
N LYS A 86 -7.15 2.03 2.21
CA LYS A 86 -8.21 2.31 1.24
C LYS A 86 -8.34 1.18 0.21
N TRP A 87 -7.22 0.73 -0.33
CA TRP A 87 -7.14 -0.38 -1.28
C TRP A 87 -7.54 -1.74 -0.67
N MET A 88 -7.18 -2.00 0.58
CA MET A 88 -7.65 -3.16 1.34
C MET A 88 -9.17 -3.12 1.51
N MET A 89 -9.72 -1.98 1.91
CA MET A 89 -11.16 -1.77 2.05
C MET A 89 -11.89 -1.96 0.72
N HIS A 90 -11.33 -1.44 -0.38
CA HIS A 90 -11.85 -1.65 -1.73
C HIS A 90 -11.88 -3.13 -2.10
N TYR A 91 -10.79 -3.87 -1.88
CA TYR A 91 -10.69 -5.31 -2.17
C TYR A 91 -11.76 -6.15 -1.46
N LEU A 92 -12.12 -5.79 -0.22
CA LEU A 92 -13.14 -6.52 0.56
C LEU A 92 -14.53 -6.53 -0.10
N TYR A 93 -14.78 -5.63 -1.05
CA TYR A 93 -16.03 -5.55 -1.80
C TYR A 93 -15.87 -5.84 -3.30
N HIS A 94 -14.70 -5.51 -3.87
CA HIS A 94 -14.48 -5.57 -5.32
C HIS A 94 -13.62 -6.74 -5.77
N LEU A 95 -12.97 -7.47 -4.85
CA LEU A 95 -12.01 -8.55 -5.14
C LEU A 95 -10.74 -8.10 -5.86
N ASP A 96 -10.57 -6.80 -6.07
CA ASP A 96 -9.35 -6.20 -6.60
C ASP A 96 -9.02 -4.88 -5.88
N TYR A 97 -7.77 -4.47 -5.98
CA TYR A 97 -7.23 -3.19 -5.52
C TYR A 97 -6.41 -2.52 -6.63
N LEU A 98 -6.38 -1.18 -6.67
CA LEU A 98 -5.82 -0.35 -7.76
C LEU A 98 -6.67 -0.28 -9.04
N GLU A 99 -7.82 -0.94 -9.10
CA GLU A 99 -8.87 -0.66 -10.10
C GLU A 99 -9.85 0.43 -9.62
N MET A 100 -9.37 1.34 -8.76
CA MET A 100 -10.10 2.57 -8.45
C MET A 100 -9.75 3.56 -9.56
N ASP A 101 -10.67 3.74 -10.51
CA ASP A 101 -10.64 4.70 -11.62
C ASP A 101 -9.66 4.46 -12.79
N LEU A 102 -10.01 3.49 -13.65
CA LEU A 102 -9.72 3.62 -15.10
C LEU A 102 -10.91 4.24 -15.89
N THR A 103 -11.99 4.67 -15.22
CA THR A 103 -13.19 5.21 -15.89
C THR A 103 -13.49 6.68 -15.63
N GLU A 104 -12.79 7.38 -14.74
CA GLU A 104 -12.96 8.83 -14.58
C GLU A 104 -11.62 9.57 -14.53
N ARG A 105 -10.99 9.73 -15.70
CA ARG A 105 -10.38 11.04 -15.98
C ARG A 105 -11.49 11.89 -16.56
N PRO A 106 -11.99 12.92 -15.86
CA PRO A 106 -12.73 13.97 -16.53
C PRO A 106 -11.81 14.45 -17.65
N THR A 107 -12.18 14.20 -18.90
CA THR A 107 -11.61 14.94 -20.01
C THR A 107 -11.79 16.40 -19.64
N ASP A 108 -10.66 17.11 -19.53
CA ASP A 108 -10.60 18.56 -19.36
C ASP A 108 -11.29 19.21 -20.57
N VAL A 109 -12.61 19.20 -20.54
CA VAL A 109 -13.43 20.16 -21.25
C VAL A 109 -13.67 21.24 -20.21
N ARG A 110 -12.78 22.24 -20.18
CA ARG A 110 -13.05 23.55 -19.59
C ARG A 110 -14.40 24.04 -20.10
N GLU A 111 -15.48 23.76 -19.37
CA GLU A 111 -16.69 24.53 -19.49
C GLU A 111 -16.37 25.94 -18.99
N PRO A 112 -16.56 26.99 -19.82
CA PRO A 112 -16.36 28.35 -19.35
C PRO A 112 -17.42 28.67 -18.30
N ALA A 113 -16.97 29.06 -17.11
CA ALA A 113 -17.84 29.46 -16.02
C ALA A 113 -18.89 30.51 -16.49
N PRO A 114 -20.17 30.35 -16.12
CA PRO A 114 -21.18 31.35 -16.44
C PRO A 114 -20.81 32.68 -15.76
N LYS A 115 -20.77 33.75 -16.54
CA LYS A 115 -20.47 35.11 -16.05
C LYS A 115 -21.58 35.56 -15.09
N LEU A 116 -21.34 35.44 -13.78
CA LEU A 116 -22.18 36.10 -12.78
C LEU A 116 -21.83 37.60 -12.75
N SER A 117 -22.77 38.44 -13.17
CA SER A 117 -22.71 39.89 -12.97
C SER A 117 -23.08 40.21 -11.51
N TRP A 118 -22.10 40.64 -10.71
CA TRP A 118 -22.38 41.09 -9.35
C TRP A 118 -23.17 42.41 -9.38
N GLY A 119 -24.45 42.35 -9.02
CA GLY A 119 -25.24 43.50 -8.63
C GLY A 119 -24.82 44.06 -7.26
N ARG A 120 -25.12 45.34 -7.04
CA ARG A 120 -24.74 46.14 -5.86
C ARG A 120 -25.23 45.50 -4.54
N PRO A 121 -24.40 45.42 -3.47
CA PRO A 121 -24.84 44.85 -2.20
C PRO A 121 -25.82 45.79 -1.47
N PRO A 122 -26.79 45.24 -0.69
CA PRO A 122 -27.71 46.02 0.12
C PRO A 122 -27.01 46.66 1.32
N GLN A 123 -27.46 47.88 1.67
CA GLN A 123 -26.95 48.69 2.78
C GLN A 123 -27.21 48.03 4.14
N MET A 124 -26.22 48.02 5.03
CA MET A 124 -26.37 47.60 6.44
C MET A 124 -27.04 48.71 7.28
N PRO A 125 -27.84 48.35 8.32
CA PRO A 125 -28.41 49.31 9.27
C PRO A 125 -27.37 49.85 10.27
N PRO A 126 -27.65 50.98 10.94
CA PRO A 126 -26.62 51.77 11.64
C PRO A 126 -26.17 51.19 12.99
N THR A 127 -24.93 51.54 13.28
CA THR A 127 -24.04 51.22 14.40
C THR A 127 -24.58 51.51 15.80
N PHE A 128 -24.33 50.59 16.74
CA PHE A 128 -24.40 50.82 18.19
C PHE A 128 -23.05 51.38 18.68
N SER A 129 -23.06 52.54 19.34
CA SER A 129 -21.86 53.19 19.89
C SER A 129 -21.52 52.64 21.28
N GLY A 130 -20.34 52.03 21.41
CA GLY A 130 -19.69 51.70 22.68
C GLY A 130 -18.24 52.21 22.70
N PRO A 131 -17.64 52.46 23.87
CA PRO A 131 -16.39 53.22 23.98
C PRO A 131 -15.15 52.41 23.54
N ALA A 132 -14.21 53.14 22.95
CA ALA A 132 -12.98 52.66 22.33
C ALA A 132 -11.96 52.09 23.34
N PHE A 133 -11.42 50.91 23.04
CA PHE A 133 -10.19 50.41 23.67
C PHE A 133 -8.96 50.93 22.89
N PRO A 134 -7.90 51.40 23.55
CA PRO A 134 -6.68 51.81 22.87
C PRO A 134 -5.89 50.57 22.41
N GLY A 135 -5.59 50.50 21.11
CA GLY A 135 -4.71 49.49 20.53
C GLY A 135 -3.23 49.74 20.87
N PRO A 136 -2.38 48.70 20.86
CA PRO A 136 -0.95 48.84 21.14
C PRO A 136 -0.18 49.47 19.96
N PRO A 137 1.00 50.07 20.21
CA PRO A 137 1.71 50.90 19.25
C PRO A 137 2.37 50.09 18.12
N THR A 138 2.23 50.63 16.90
CA THR A 138 2.86 50.15 15.66
C THR A 138 4.38 50.28 15.72
N LEU A 139 5.11 49.17 15.62
CA LEU A 139 6.53 49.17 15.30
C LEU A 139 6.72 49.12 13.78
N GLN A 140 7.27 50.21 13.23
CA GLN A 140 7.75 50.29 11.85
C GLN A 140 9.09 49.56 11.71
N TYR A 141 9.14 48.54 10.86
CA TYR A 141 10.40 47.95 10.39
C TYR A 141 10.83 48.60 9.08
N PRO A 142 12.10 49.08 8.95
CA PRO A 142 12.60 49.63 7.70
C PRO A 142 13.22 48.54 6.81
N GLY A 143 12.84 48.55 5.52
CA GLY A 143 13.66 48.03 4.42
C GLY A 143 13.30 46.64 3.89
N SER A 144 12.31 46.55 3.01
CA SER A 144 12.15 45.41 2.09
C SER A 144 12.63 45.85 0.70
N GLN A 145 13.84 45.44 0.32
CA GLN A 145 14.25 45.39 -1.09
C GLN A 145 13.78 44.03 -1.63
N ASP A 146 12.91 44.04 -2.64
CA ASP A 146 12.55 42.86 -3.41
C ASP A 146 13.78 42.33 -4.18
N PRO A 147 14.19 41.06 -4.00
CA PRO A 147 14.94 40.37 -5.02
C PRO A 147 13.95 39.77 -6.03
N GLY A 148 14.20 40.03 -7.32
CA GLY A 148 13.41 39.54 -8.45
C GLY A 148 13.34 38.01 -8.55
N PRO A 149 12.62 37.47 -9.56
CA PRO A 149 12.25 36.07 -9.61
C PRO A 149 13.52 35.21 -9.68
N SER A 150 13.80 34.53 -8.56
CA SER A 150 14.79 33.48 -8.51
C SER A 150 14.25 32.33 -9.36
N ASP A 151 14.94 32.06 -10.47
CA ASP A 151 14.85 30.81 -11.24
C ASP A 151 15.13 29.63 -10.32
N ARG A 152 14.14 29.26 -9.50
CA ARG A 152 14.10 27.95 -8.88
C ARG A 152 13.71 26.99 -9.99
N PRO A 153 14.47 25.92 -10.23
CA PRO A 153 13.99 24.87 -11.11
C PRO A 153 12.66 24.42 -10.54
N GLU A 154 11.58 24.61 -11.30
CA GLU A 154 10.30 23.98 -11.03
C GLU A 154 10.61 22.50 -10.78
N HIS A 155 10.43 22.09 -9.54
CA HIS A 155 10.63 20.72 -9.14
C HIS A 155 9.57 19.92 -9.87
N ASN A 156 9.94 19.36 -11.03
CA ASN A 156 9.09 18.46 -11.79
C ASN A 156 8.62 17.38 -10.80
N PRO A 157 7.33 17.30 -10.46
CA PRO A 157 6.83 16.25 -9.59
C PRO A 157 7.22 14.95 -10.29
N ARG A 158 8.08 14.16 -9.64
CA ARG A 158 8.48 12.83 -10.09
C ARG A 158 7.27 12.17 -10.71
N GLU A 159 7.35 11.80 -11.99
CA GLU A 159 6.29 11.04 -12.67
C GLU A 159 5.79 9.98 -11.70
N SER A 160 4.54 10.10 -11.25
CA SER A 160 4.00 9.17 -10.27
C SER A 160 3.97 7.81 -10.94
N VAL A 161 4.91 6.94 -10.57
CA VAL A 161 4.99 5.58 -11.09
C VAL A 161 3.64 4.94 -10.85
N ASP A 162 2.99 4.48 -11.92
CA ASP A 162 1.72 3.77 -11.89
C ASP A 162 1.74 2.72 -10.75
N PRO A 163 0.92 2.89 -9.69
CA PRO A 163 0.93 1.99 -8.54
C PRO A 163 0.69 0.53 -8.93
N ALA A 164 -0.07 0.27 -10.00
CA ALA A 164 -0.35 -1.08 -10.50
C ALA A 164 0.89 -1.78 -11.10
N ARG A 165 1.95 -1.02 -11.35
CA ARG A 165 3.23 -1.51 -11.88
C ARG A 165 4.35 -1.40 -10.85
N ASN A 166 4.06 -0.94 -9.63
CA ASN A 166 5.06 -0.68 -8.62
C ASN A 166 5.23 -1.91 -7.69
N PRO A 167 6.39 -2.61 -7.72
CA PRO A 167 6.61 -3.78 -6.88
C PRO A 167 6.57 -3.45 -5.38
N LEU A 168 6.96 -2.25 -4.96
CA LEU A 168 6.89 -1.83 -3.56
C LEU A 168 5.45 -1.73 -3.06
N VAL A 169 4.54 -1.22 -3.89
CA VAL A 169 3.11 -1.14 -3.54
C VAL A 169 2.55 -2.53 -3.27
N HIS A 170 2.86 -3.50 -4.12
CA HIS A 170 2.36 -4.86 -3.95
C HIS A 170 3.01 -5.59 -2.76
N SER A 171 4.28 -5.33 -2.44
CA SER A 171 4.92 -5.91 -1.26
C SER A 171 4.35 -5.36 0.04
N ARG A 172 4.08 -4.05 0.11
CA ARG A 172 3.41 -3.44 1.28
C ARG A 172 1.97 -3.93 1.42
N MET A 173 1.23 -4.07 0.32
CA MET A 173 -0.12 -4.64 0.35
C MET A 173 -0.12 -6.10 0.86
N TYR A 174 0.88 -6.89 0.50
CA TYR A 174 1.03 -8.25 1.03
C TYR A 174 1.22 -8.24 2.55
N ALA A 175 2.01 -7.31 3.09
CA ALA A 175 2.23 -7.15 4.52
C ALA A 175 0.93 -6.75 5.25
N ILE A 176 0.19 -5.77 4.73
CA ILE A 176 -1.13 -5.37 5.25
C ILE A 176 -2.09 -6.56 5.25
N ALA A 177 -2.12 -7.33 4.15
CA ALA A 177 -3.00 -8.48 4.04
C ALA A 177 -2.66 -9.59 5.03
N ASP A 178 -1.38 -9.77 5.35
CA ASP A 178 -0.94 -10.71 6.39
C ASP A 178 -1.32 -10.23 7.78
N PHE A 179 -1.05 -8.96 8.09
CA PHE A 179 -1.34 -8.34 9.38
C PHE A 179 -2.84 -8.37 9.71
N TYR A 180 -3.70 -8.03 8.75
CA TYR A 180 -5.15 -8.10 8.89
C TYR A 180 -5.74 -9.48 8.56
N GLU A 181 -4.89 -10.49 8.34
CA GLU A 181 -5.28 -11.88 8.13
C GLU A 181 -6.35 -12.04 7.03
N ILE A 182 -6.07 -11.48 5.84
CA ILE A 182 -6.93 -11.49 4.64
C ILE A 182 -6.28 -12.36 3.56
N PRO A 183 -6.49 -13.70 3.56
CA PRO A 183 -5.72 -14.62 2.72
C PRO A 183 -5.84 -14.36 1.23
N GLY A 184 -7.03 -13.98 0.75
CA GLY A 184 -7.25 -13.70 -0.67
C GLY A 184 -6.51 -12.43 -1.14
N LEU A 185 -6.44 -11.39 -0.28
CA LEU A 185 -5.70 -10.17 -0.61
C LEU A 185 -4.20 -10.45 -0.65
N LYS A 186 -3.72 -11.25 0.30
CA LYS A 186 -2.31 -11.69 0.38
C LYS A 186 -1.90 -12.42 -0.91
N GLN A 187 -2.73 -13.35 -1.38
CA GLN A 187 -2.50 -14.07 -2.64
C GLN A 187 -2.54 -13.15 -3.87
N LEU A 188 -3.51 -12.22 -3.93
CA LEU A 188 -3.60 -11.26 -5.03
C LEU A 188 -2.38 -10.33 -5.06
N ALA A 189 -1.96 -9.81 -3.92
CA ALA A 189 -0.79 -8.96 -3.79
C ALA A 189 0.49 -9.68 -4.22
N GLN A 190 0.65 -10.95 -3.84
CA GLN A 190 1.75 -11.79 -4.31
C GLN A 190 1.77 -11.94 -5.84
N LYS A 191 0.60 -12.20 -6.45
CA LYS A 191 0.47 -12.33 -7.90
C LYS A 191 0.82 -11.02 -8.61
N LYS A 192 0.32 -9.88 -8.12
CA LYS A 192 0.64 -8.57 -8.71
C LYS A 192 2.11 -8.20 -8.51
N PHE A 193 2.67 -8.52 -7.34
CA PHE A 193 4.11 -8.38 -7.08
C PHE A 193 4.95 -9.15 -8.08
N GLN A 194 4.63 -10.43 -8.34
CA GLN A 194 5.35 -11.24 -9.32
C GLN A 194 5.35 -10.61 -10.72
N GLN A 195 4.20 -10.08 -11.15
CA GLN A 195 4.07 -9.39 -12.43
C GLN A 195 4.89 -8.10 -12.47
N ALA A 196 4.80 -7.26 -11.44
CA ALA A 196 5.57 -6.02 -11.34
C ALA A 196 7.08 -6.30 -11.30
N ALA A 197 7.52 -7.24 -10.47
CA ALA A 197 8.92 -7.64 -10.33
C ALA A 197 9.50 -8.19 -11.65
N SER A 198 8.73 -8.98 -12.41
CA SER A 198 9.19 -9.49 -13.71
C SER A 198 9.47 -8.38 -14.75
N ARG A 199 8.79 -7.24 -14.62
CA ARG A 199 8.91 -6.09 -15.55
C ARG A 199 9.91 -5.05 -15.06
N HIS A 200 9.97 -4.86 -13.75
CA HIS A 200 10.66 -3.74 -13.11
C HIS A 200 11.70 -4.20 -12.06
N TRP A 201 12.31 -5.35 -12.28
CA TRP A 201 13.36 -5.92 -11.41
C TRP A 201 14.58 -4.99 -11.22
N ASN A 202 14.82 -4.06 -12.15
CA ASN A 202 15.97 -3.14 -12.08
C ASN A 202 15.63 -1.76 -11.49
N SER A 203 14.45 -1.60 -10.89
CA SER A 203 13.96 -0.35 -10.33
C SER A 203 14.37 -0.16 -8.85
N PRO A 204 14.51 1.08 -8.35
CA PRO A 204 14.73 1.33 -6.92
C PRO A 204 13.55 0.82 -6.07
N GLU A 205 12.33 0.87 -6.60
CA GLU A 205 11.13 0.34 -5.92
C GLU A 205 11.24 -1.17 -5.69
N PHE A 206 11.85 -1.93 -6.61
CA PHE A 206 12.06 -3.35 -6.42
C PHE A 206 13.06 -3.63 -5.28
N VAL A 207 14.12 -2.81 -5.17
CA VAL A 207 15.11 -2.91 -4.08
C VAL A 207 14.42 -2.71 -2.73
N GLU A 208 13.62 -1.66 -2.60
CA GLU A 208 12.85 -1.41 -1.39
C GLU A 208 11.82 -2.52 -1.11
N ALA A 209 11.21 -3.07 -2.17
CA ALA A 209 10.27 -4.16 -2.03
C ALA A 209 10.90 -5.46 -1.50
N ILE A 210 12.17 -5.74 -1.82
CA ILE A 210 12.93 -6.84 -1.22
C ILE A 210 13.06 -6.62 0.28
N HIS A 211 13.44 -5.41 0.70
CA HIS A 211 13.56 -5.08 2.12
C HIS A 211 12.23 -5.30 2.85
N VAL A 212 11.12 -4.78 2.33
CA VAL A 212 9.77 -5.02 2.89
C VAL A 212 9.48 -6.52 2.97
N ALA A 213 9.67 -7.27 1.88
CA ALA A 213 9.37 -8.71 1.83
C ALA A 213 10.09 -9.52 2.93
N TYR A 214 11.30 -9.12 3.33
CA TYR A 214 12.07 -9.85 4.35
C TYR A 214 11.95 -9.29 5.76
N THR A 215 11.49 -8.05 5.94
CA THR A 215 11.35 -7.41 7.25
C THR A 215 9.92 -7.42 7.79
N SER A 216 8.92 -7.43 6.91
CA SER A 216 7.51 -7.43 7.29
C SER A 216 6.88 -8.83 7.31
N THR A 217 7.64 -9.87 6.97
CA THR A 217 7.16 -11.26 6.97
C THR A 217 8.07 -12.11 7.84
N VAL A 218 7.53 -13.18 8.43
CA VAL A 218 8.34 -14.17 9.16
C VAL A 218 9.09 -15.10 8.20
N SER A 219 10.17 -15.72 8.65
CA SER A 219 11.04 -16.58 7.82
C SER A 219 10.35 -17.79 7.18
N ASN A 220 9.21 -18.24 7.74
CA ASN A 220 8.42 -19.33 7.16
C ASN A 220 7.50 -18.86 6.02
N ASP A 221 7.27 -17.56 5.89
CA ASP A 221 6.52 -16.99 4.79
C ASP A 221 7.40 -16.93 3.53
N LYS A 222 7.25 -17.93 2.68
CA LYS A 222 8.00 -18.04 1.43
C LYS A 222 7.46 -17.17 0.30
N GLY A 223 6.29 -16.53 0.45
CA GLY A 223 5.53 -15.96 -0.66
C GLY A 223 6.32 -14.96 -1.50
N LEU A 224 6.55 -13.76 -0.96
CA LEU A 224 7.35 -12.73 -1.64
C LEU A 224 8.85 -13.07 -1.64
N ARG A 225 9.36 -13.65 -0.56
CA ARG A 225 10.77 -14.01 -0.40
C ARG A 225 11.28 -14.90 -1.53
N GLN A 226 10.48 -15.91 -1.91
CA GLN A 226 10.81 -16.80 -3.03
C GLN A 226 10.88 -16.04 -4.35
N ILE A 227 9.93 -15.14 -4.61
CA ILE A 227 9.92 -14.32 -5.84
C ILE A 227 11.15 -13.42 -5.89
N CYS A 228 11.48 -12.73 -4.80
CA CYS A 228 12.68 -11.89 -4.71
C CYS A 228 13.95 -12.68 -5.00
N LYS A 229 14.10 -13.84 -4.36
CA LYS A 229 15.23 -14.75 -4.58
C LYS A 229 15.33 -15.20 -6.03
N ASP A 230 14.22 -15.62 -6.64
CA ASP A 230 14.21 -16.10 -8.02
C ASP A 230 14.63 -14.98 -9.00
N VAL A 231 14.11 -13.76 -8.81
CA VAL A 231 14.50 -12.59 -9.61
C VAL A 231 15.99 -12.27 -9.44
N LEU A 232 16.51 -12.27 -8.22
CA LEU A 232 17.93 -12.01 -7.97
C LEU A 232 18.84 -13.09 -8.58
N LEU A 233 18.46 -14.36 -8.48
CA LEU A 233 19.20 -15.49 -9.09
C LEU A 233 19.17 -15.45 -10.62
N GLN A 234 18.07 -14.96 -11.21
CA GLN A 234 17.94 -14.75 -12.64
C GLN A 234 18.73 -13.52 -13.12
N HIS A 235 18.77 -12.46 -12.32
CA HIS A 235 19.40 -11.18 -12.65
C HIS A 235 20.62 -10.89 -11.75
N MET A 236 21.60 -11.80 -11.77
CA MET A 236 22.81 -11.74 -10.92
C MET A 236 23.59 -10.41 -10.99
N MET A 237 23.47 -9.67 -12.10
CA MET A 237 24.05 -8.33 -12.25
C MET A 237 23.57 -7.32 -11.19
N LEU A 238 22.38 -7.55 -10.60
CA LEU A 238 21.85 -6.75 -9.50
C LEU A 238 22.71 -6.84 -8.23
N LEU A 239 23.43 -7.94 -8.02
CA LEU A 239 24.28 -8.10 -6.84
C LEU A 239 25.47 -7.14 -6.81
N ASN A 240 25.81 -6.50 -7.93
CA ASN A 240 26.84 -5.48 -8.02
C ASN A 240 26.33 -4.07 -7.66
N LYS A 241 25.03 -3.93 -7.37
CA LYS A 241 24.45 -2.64 -6.99
C LYS A 241 24.68 -2.39 -5.50
N PRO A 242 25.17 -1.20 -5.12
CA PRO A 242 25.44 -0.89 -3.72
C PRO A 242 24.19 -1.00 -2.84
N GLU A 243 23.00 -0.72 -3.40
CA GLU A 243 21.74 -0.82 -2.66
C GLU A 243 21.36 -2.28 -2.34
N ILE A 244 21.62 -3.21 -3.26
CA ILE A 244 21.39 -4.65 -3.03
C ILE A 244 22.45 -5.22 -2.08
N GLU A 245 23.71 -4.78 -2.19
CA GLU A 245 24.74 -5.13 -1.22
C GLU A 245 24.37 -4.69 0.20
N GLY A 246 23.81 -3.48 0.34
CA GLY A 246 23.30 -2.97 1.61
C GLY A 246 22.27 -3.91 2.23
N ILE A 247 21.22 -4.26 1.47
CA ILE A 247 20.16 -5.15 1.95
C ILE A 247 20.71 -6.53 2.31
N LEU A 248 21.63 -7.10 1.53
CA LEU A 248 22.23 -8.40 1.85
C LEU A 248 23.01 -8.40 3.17
N ARG A 249 23.58 -7.26 3.57
CA ARG A 249 24.26 -7.11 4.86
C ARG A 249 23.27 -6.89 6.01
N GLU A 250 22.19 -6.17 5.75
CA GLU A 250 21.15 -5.86 6.74
C GLU A 250 20.18 -7.03 6.99
N VAL A 251 19.98 -7.89 6.00
CA VAL A 251 19.00 -8.98 6.02
C VAL A 251 19.71 -10.34 5.87
N PRO A 252 20.13 -10.98 6.99
CA PRO A 252 20.84 -12.27 6.95
C PRO A 252 20.05 -13.39 6.27
N ASP A 253 18.73 -13.40 6.43
CA ASP A 253 17.85 -14.39 5.78
C ASP A 253 17.93 -14.33 4.26
N LEU A 254 18.02 -13.13 3.68
CA LEU A 254 18.16 -12.95 2.24
C LEU A 254 19.53 -13.48 1.77
N ALA A 255 20.60 -13.14 2.49
CA ALA A 255 21.93 -13.64 2.17
C ALA A 255 22.00 -15.18 2.23
N PHE A 256 21.38 -15.76 3.25
CA PHE A 256 21.28 -17.22 3.40
C PHE A 256 20.48 -17.87 2.27
N ASP A 257 19.32 -17.29 1.91
CA ASP A 257 18.49 -17.73 0.79
C ASP A 257 19.24 -17.68 -0.54
N MET A 258 19.99 -16.60 -0.78
CA MET A 258 20.83 -16.45 -1.98
C MET A 258 21.95 -17.47 -2.02
N LEU A 259 22.67 -17.69 -0.91
CA LEU A 259 23.73 -18.70 -0.83
C LEU A 259 23.19 -20.10 -1.14
N LYS A 260 22.06 -20.48 -0.53
CA LYS A 260 21.42 -21.77 -0.79
C LYS A 260 20.94 -21.88 -2.24
N GLY A 261 20.38 -20.80 -2.79
CA GLY A 261 19.92 -20.73 -4.18
C GLY A 261 21.05 -20.91 -5.19
N LEU A 262 22.18 -20.23 -4.98
CA LEU A 262 23.38 -20.38 -5.81
C LEU A 262 23.96 -21.78 -5.74
N TRP A 263 24.06 -22.34 -4.54
CA TRP A 263 24.55 -23.70 -4.36
C TRP A 263 23.67 -24.74 -5.06
N LEU A 264 22.33 -24.60 -5.00
CA LEU A 264 21.42 -25.47 -5.75
C LEU A 264 21.56 -25.29 -7.27
N ARG A 265 21.73 -24.05 -7.74
CA ARG A 265 21.89 -23.74 -9.17
C ARG A 265 23.18 -24.32 -9.74
N ASP A 266 24.28 -24.25 -8.98
CA ASP A 266 25.60 -24.66 -9.44
C ASP A 266 25.88 -26.14 -9.15
N GLY A 267 25.29 -26.71 -8.09
CA GLY A 267 25.26 -28.16 -7.85
C GLY A 267 24.50 -28.93 -8.93
N ALA A 268 23.45 -28.33 -9.52
CA ALA A 268 22.77 -28.89 -10.69
C ALA A 268 23.61 -28.81 -11.99
N ARG A 269 24.71 -28.04 -12.00
CA ARG A 269 25.63 -27.89 -13.14
C ARG A 269 26.90 -28.72 -13.02
N ASN A 270 27.17 -29.33 -11.87
CA ASN A 270 28.43 -30.00 -11.59
C ASN A 270 28.20 -31.48 -11.24
N ASP A 271 28.51 -32.40 -12.18
CA ASP A 271 28.29 -33.85 -12.06
C ASP A 271 29.06 -34.52 -10.90
N TYR A 272 29.98 -33.81 -10.25
CA TYR A 272 30.83 -34.33 -9.17
C TYR A 272 30.26 -34.17 -7.76
N LEU A 273 29.17 -33.41 -7.56
CA LEU A 273 28.50 -33.31 -6.27
C LEU A 273 27.03 -33.72 -6.44
N PRO A 274 26.56 -34.84 -5.85
CA PRO A 274 25.15 -35.18 -5.93
C PRO A 274 24.33 -34.05 -5.30
N PRO A 275 23.24 -33.59 -5.94
CA PRO A 275 22.35 -32.62 -5.32
C PRO A 275 21.88 -33.18 -3.97
N PRO A 276 21.82 -32.34 -2.91
CA PRO A 276 21.34 -32.82 -1.62
C PRO A 276 19.93 -33.38 -1.77
N SER A 277 19.67 -34.50 -1.10
CA SER A 277 18.29 -34.99 -1.02
C SER A 277 17.41 -33.94 -0.33
N PRO A 278 16.13 -33.79 -0.71
CA PRO A 278 15.23 -32.79 -0.12
C PRO A 278 15.04 -32.94 1.39
N THR A 279 15.44 -34.07 1.96
CA THR A 279 15.20 -34.49 3.35
C THR A 279 16.45 -34.36 4.24
N GLN A 280 17.62 -33.99 3.70
CA GLN A 280 18.84 -33.88 4.51
C GLN A 280 19.01 -32.46 5.10
N PRO A 281 19.25 -32.34 6.42
CA PRO A 281 19.56 -31.07 7.05
C PRO A 281 20.95 -30.56 6.60
N LEU A 282 21.06 -29.27 6.29
CA LEU A 282 22.28 -28.64 5.77
C LEU A 282 23.49 -28.81 6.71
N SER A 283 23.26 -28.96 8.02
CA SER A 283 24.31 -29.26 9.01
C SER A 283 25.08 -30.55 8.73
N GLU A 284 24.43 -31.56 8.14
CA GLU A 284 25.06 -32.84 7.77
C GLU A 284 25.95 -32.66 6.53
N VAL A 285 25.49 -31.83 5.59
CA VAL A 285 26.17 -31.56 4.31
C VAL A 285 27.47 -30.77 4.51
N TRP A 286 27.52 -29.88 5.50
CA TRP A 286 28.74 -29.13 5.83
C TRP A 286 29.82 -29.98 6.51
N ARG A 287 29.46 -31.13 7.11
CA ARG A 287 30.46 -32.05 7.72
C ARG A 287 31.24 -32.84 6.68
N THR A 288 30.65 -33.14 5.52
CA THR A 288 31.28 -33.93 4.46
C THR A 288 32.28 -33.13 3.61
N LEU A 289 32.40 -31.81 3.82
CA LEU A 289 33.30 -30.92 3.09
C LEU A 289 34.57 -30.53 3.89
N ARG A 290 34.85 -31.21 5.00
CA ARG A 290 36.04 -30.97 5.84
C ARG A 290 37.08 -32.07 5.64
#